data_AF-A0A397A5X8-F1
#
_entry.id   AF-A0A397A5X8-F1
#
_cell.length_a   1.000
_cell.length_b   1.000
_cell.length_c   1.000
_cell.angle_alpha   90.00
_cell.angle_beta   90.00
_cell.angle_gamma   90.00
#
_symmetry.space_group_name_H-M   'P 1'
#
loop_
_entity.id
_entity.type
_entity.pdbx_description
1 polymer ?
#
loop_
_entity_poly.entity_id
_entity_poly.type
_entity_poly.pdbx_seq_one_letter_code
_entity_poly.pdbx_strand_id
1 'polypeptide(L)'
;MEARMKKEAEKRDKELQEKLEKSKLQEEFDNEWAALARETQELKKAKKLKKPTKTNTRVERTKREKAEEADVVRRHLHAAVTQWALGKPLLGLLNSLHEIPELQGVIGDHSQVSNDPDSIKKGYRALIRIIHPDKLRNASVQQQLVANEVFTVVNQAFDGFKQAGGLS
;
A
#
# COMPACT_ATOMS: atom_id res chain seq x y z
N MET A 1 56.83 13.75 -64.58
CA MET A 1 56.07 12.48 -64.44
C MET A 1 56.02 12.01 -62.98
N GLU A 2 57.07 12.26 -62.19
CA GLU A 2 57.19 11.84 -60.78
C GLU A 2 56.19 12.49 -59.79
N ALA A 3 55.83 13.77 -59.98
CA ALA A 3 54.89 14.45 -59.08
C ALA A 3 53.46 13.87 -59.11
N ARG A 4 53.06 13.21 -60.21
CA ARG A 4 51.76 12.53 -60.33
C ARG A 4 51.78 11.17 -59.61
N MET A 5 52.90 10.44 -59.69
CA MET A 5 53.09 9.18 -58.97
C MET A 5 53.10 9.37 -57.45
N LYS A 6 53.73 10.44 -56.95
CA LYS A 6 53.74 10.77 -55.51
C LYS A 6 52.35 11.10 -54.98
N LYS A 7 51.54 11.85 -55.73
CA LYS A 7 50.13 12.13 -55.38
C LYS A 7 49.25 10.88 -55.43
N GLU A 8 49.51 9.95 -56.34
CA GLU A 8 48.77 8.69 -56.42
C GLU A 8 49.13 7.73 -55.27
N ALA A 9 50.39 7.69 -54.85
CA ALA A 9 50.84 6.92 -53.70
C ALA A 9 50.25 7.47 -52.38
N GLU A 10 50.26 8.79 -52.18
CA GLU A 10 49.67 9.43 -51.00
C GLU A 10 48.15 9.23 -50.92
N LYS A 11 47.46 9.22 -52.08
CA LYS A 11 46.03 8.91 -52.14
C LYS A 11 45.73 7.45 -51.76
N ARG A 12 46.56 6.51 -52.20
CA ARG A 12 46.41 5.08 -51.82
C ARG A 12 46.68 4.85 -50.34
N ASP A 13 47.68 5.53 -49.78
CA ASP A 13 48.03 5.42 -48.36
C ASP A 13 46.90 5.96 -47.48
N LYS A 14 46.33 7.12 -47.84
CA LYS A 14 45.15 7.68 -47.18
C LYS A 14 43.92 6.76 -47.27
N GLU A 15 43.67 6.15 -48.42
CA GLU A 15 42.56 5.21 -48.59
C GLU A 15 42.74 3.93 -47.75
N LEU A 16 43.98 3.44 -47.60
CA LEU A 16 44.31 2.32 -46.71
C LEU A 16 44.10 2.70 -45.24
N GLN A 17 44.50 3.92 -44.85
CA GLN A 17 44.30 4.42 -43.50
C GLN A 17 42.80 4.55 -43.17
N GLU A 18 42.00 5.13 -44.08
CA GLU A 18 40.54 5.23 -43.93
C GLU A 18 39.86 3.85 -43.89
N LYS A 19 40.35 2.87 -44.67
CA LYS A 19 39.86 1.48 -44.60
C LYS A 19 40.20 0.82 -43.26
N LEU A 20 41.40 1.07 -42.74
CA LEU A 20 41.84 0.54 -41.45
C LEU A 20 41.03 1.15 -40.31
N GLU A 21 40.77 2.45 -40.35
CA GLU A 21 39.93 3.16 -39.37
C GLU A 21 38.48 2.67 -39.41
N LYS A 22 37.91 2.49 -40.61
CA LYS A 22 36.56 1.89 -40.76
C LYS A 22 36.51 0.45 -40.24
N SER A 23 37.56 -0.33 -40.48
CA SER A 23 37.67 -1.71 -39.97
C SER A 23 37.75 -1.73 -38.44
N LYS A 24 38.53 -0.83 -37.84
CA LYS A 24 38.62 -0.70 -36.38
C LYS A 24 37.30 -0.26 -35.76
N LEU A 25 36.63 0.72 -36.37
CA LEU A 25 35.34 1.21 -35.88
C LEU A 25 34.26 0.12 -35.95
N GLN A 26 34.29 -0.70 -37.01
CA GLN A 26 33.39 -1.85 -37.15
C GLN A 26 33.67 -2.92 -36.09
N GLU A 27 34.94 -3.22 -35.82
CA GLU A 27 35.34 -4.17 -34.78
C GLU A 27 34.97 -3.69 -33.37
N GLU A 28 35.14 -2.40 -33.09
CA GLU A 28 34.69 -1.78 -31.84
C GLU A 28 33.17 -1.89 -31.66
N PHE A 29 32.40 -1.61 -32.72
CA PHE A 29 30.95 -1.77 -32.70
C PHE A 29 30.52 -3.23 -32.46
N ASP A 30 31.13 -4.18 -33.16
CA ASP A 30 30.83 -5.61 -32.99
C ASP A 30 31.18 -6.10 -31.57
N ASN A 31 32.25 -5.56 -30.97
CA ASN A 31 32.64 -5.82 -29.58
C ASN A 31 31.65 -5.23 -28.57
N GLU A 32 31.17 -4.00 -28.79
CA GLU A 32 30.13 -3.38 -27.96
C GLU A 32 28.82 -4.16 -28.03
N TRP A 33 28.43 -4.61 -29.23
CA TRP A 33 27.24 -5.47 -29.42
C TRP A 33 27.39 -6.81 -28.72
N ALA A 34 28.57 -7.43 -28.78
CA ALA A 34 28.86 -8.68 -28.07
C ALA A 34 28.85 -8.49 -26.55
N ALA A 35 29.34 -7.37 -26.03
CA ALA A 35 29.30 -7.03 -24.61
C ALA A 35 27.85 -6.84 -24.12
N LEU A 36 27.03 -6.10 -24.88
CA LEU A 36 25.61 -5.91 -24.58
C LEU A 36 24.82 -7.24 -24.64
N ALA A 37 25.14 -8.10 -25.61
CA ALA A 37 24.57 -9.45 -25.70
C ALA A 37 24.94 -10.31 -24.47
N ARG A 38 26.19 -10.20 -23.98
CA ARG A 38 26.62 -10.87 -22.75
C ARG A 38 25.91 -10.30 -21.52
N GLU A 39 25.79 -8.99 -21.38
CA GLU A 39 25.07 -8.34 -20.27
C GLU A 39 23.59 -8.73 -20.25
N THR A 40 22.93 -8.75 -21.40
CA THR A 40 21.53 -9.21 -21.49
C THR A 40 21.38 -10.71 -21.18
N GLN A 41 22.38 -11.52 -21.54
CA GLN A 41 22.41 -12.94 -21.17
C GLN A 41 22.68 -13.13 -19.66
N GLU A 42 23.54 -12.31 -19.06
CA GLU A 42 23.82 -12.26 -17.62
C GLU A 42 22.58 -11.82 -16.83
N LEU A 43 21.85 -10.79 -17.27
CA LEU A 43 20.58 -10.37 -16.68
C LEU A 43 19.51 -11.47 -16.78
N LYS A 44 19.44 -12.19 -17.91
CA LYS A 44 18.56 -13.35 -18.07
C LYS A 44 18.99 -14.53 -17.19
N LYS A 45 20.29 -14.77 -17.01
CA LYS A 45 20.84 -15.79 -16.09
C LYS A 45 20.59 -15.41 -14.64
N ALA A 46 20.78 -14.15 -14.24
CA ALA A 46 20.48 -13.64 -12.91
C ALA A 46 18.98 -13.74 -12.59
N LYS A 47 18.10 -13.45 -13.56
CA LYS A 47 16.65 -13.69 -13.44
C LYS A 47 16.30 -15.18 -13.36
N LYS A 48 17.03 -16.06 -14.06
CA LYS A 48 16.87 -17.53 -13.97
C LYS A 48 17.49 -18.15 -12.71
N LEU A 49 18.50 -17.53 -12.12
CA LEU A 49 19.09 -17.92 -10.83
C LEU A 49 18.22 -17.42 -9.66
N LYS A 50 17.46 -16.33 -9.87
CA LYS A 50 16.26 -15.96 -9.10
C LYS A 50 15.01 -16.76 -9.49
N LYS A 51 15.16 -17.99 -10.00
CA LYS A 51 14.06 -18.95 -9.89
C LYS A 51 13.78 -19.15 -8.40
N PRO A 52 12.52 -19.08 -7.95
CA PRO A 52 12.20 -19.30 -6.55
C PRO A 52 12.62 -20.72 -6.20
N THR A 53 13.67 -20.85 -5.39
CA THR A 53 13.84 -22.00 -4.50
C THR A 53 12.50 -22.20 -3.79
N LYS A 54 11.97 -23.43 -3.80
CA LYS A 54 10.62 -23.80 -3.31
C LYS A 54 10.30 -23.29 -1.89
N THR A 55 11.30 -22.83 -1.14
CA THR A 55 11.20 -22.16 0.16
C THR A 55 10.67 -20.72 0.09
N ASN A 56 10.91 -19.95 -0.97
CA ASN A 56 10.43 -18.56 -1.09
C ASN A 56 8.93 -18.48 -1.45
N THR A 57 8.41 -19.46 -2.20
CA THR A 57 6.98 -19.59 -2.51
C THR A 57 6.10 -19.83 -1.29
N ARG A 58 6.62 -20.49 -0.24
CA ARG A 58 5.83 -20.77 0.97
C ARG A 58 5.65 -19.52 1.84
N VAL A 59 6.70 -18.70 1.98
CA VAL A 59 6.64 -17.44 2.76
C VAL A 59 5.83 -16.38 2.03
N GLU A 60 5.94 -16.28 0.70
CA GLU A 60 5.16 -15.34 -0.09
C GLU A 60 3.68 -15.75 -0.21
N ARG A 61 3.37 -17.05 -0.35
CA ARG A 61 1.98 -17.56 -0.26
C ARG A 61 1.39 -17.33 1.12
N THR A 62 2.10 -17.69 2.19
CA THR A 62 1.59 -17.47 3.55
C THR A 62 1.43 -15.98 3.89
N LYS A 63 2.24 -15.08 3.33
CA LYS A 63 2.01 -13.62 3.45
C LYS A 63 0.78 -13.16 2.66
N ARG A 64 0.55 -13.69 1.45
CA ARG A 64 -0.64 -13.38 0.66
C ARG A 64 -1.92 -13.95 1.28
N GLU A 65 -1.89 -15.19 1.77
CA GLU A 65 -3.02 -15.82 2.45
C GLU A 65 -3.38 -15.05 3.73
N LYS A 66 -2.38 -14.66 4.55
CA LYS A 66 -2.61 -13.82 5.72
C LYS A 66 -3.14 -12.42 5.38
N ALA A 67 -2.73 -11.84 4.26
CA ALA A 67 -3.24 -10.55 3.80
C ALA A 67 -4.69 -10.68 3.32
N GLU A 68 -5.02 -11.74 2.60
CA GLU A 68 -6.38 -12.01 2.12
C GLU A 68 -7.33 -12.33 3.27
N GLU A 69 -6.90 -13.12 4.26
CA GLU A 69 -7.64 -13.36 5.50
C GLU A 69 -7.89 -12.05 6.26
N ALA A 70 -6.88 -11.19 6.38
CA ALA A 70 -7.04 -9.89 7.02
C ALA A 70 -8.02 -8.97 6.26
N ASP A 71 -8.01 -9.00 4.93
CA ASP A 71 -8.94 -8.24 4.10
C ASP A 71 -10.38 -8.76 4.21
N VAL A 72 -10.58 -10.07 4.27
CA VAL A 72 -11.91 -10.67 4.50
C VAL A 72 -12.45 -10.27 5.87
N VAL A 73 -11.63 -10.38 6.92
CA VAL A 73 -12.00 -9.95 8.27
C VAL A 73 -12.33 -8.46 8.30
N ARG A 74 -11.52 -7.62 7.63
CA ARG A 74 -11.78 -6.18 7.55
C ARG A 74 -13.12 -5.87 6.87
N ARG A 75 -13.42 -6.51 5.73
CA ARG A 75 -14.70 -6.32 5.02
C ARG A 75 -15.87 -6.78 5.86
N HIS A 76 -15.73 -7.91 6.56
CA HIS A 76 -16.76 -8.43 7.44
C HIS A 76 -17.05 -7.46 8.59
N LEU A 77 -16.02 -6.98 9.28
CA LEU A 77 -16.14 -6.00 10.36
C LEU A 77 -16.78 -4.69 9.87
N HIS A 78 -16.33 -4.18 8.72
CA HIS A 78 -16.91 -2.98 8.12
C HIS A 78 -18.40 -3.16 7.80
N ALA A 79 -18.77 -4.28 7.18
CA ALA A 79 -20.17 -4.59 6.88
C ALA A 79 -21.02 -4.71 8.16
N ALA A 80 -20.50 -5.38 9.19
CA ALA A 80 -21.18 -5.54 10.48
C ALA A 80 -21.42 -4.18 11.17
N VAL A 81 -20.39 -3.33 11.26
CA VAL A 81 -20.50 -1.99 11.85
C VAL A 81 -21.44 -1.10 11.05
N THR A 82 -21.40 -1.18 9.71
CA THR A 82 -22.30 -0.42 8.83
C THR A 82 -23.76 -0.83 9.01
N GLN A 83 -24.02 -2.14 9.08
CA GLN A 83 -25.38 -2.66 9.32
C GLN A 83 -25.87 -2.29 10.71
N TRP A 84 -25.03 -2.42 11.73
CA TRP A 84 -25.35 -2.01 13.10
C TRP A 84 -25.71 -0.53 13.18
N ALA A 85 -25.03 0.34 12.43
CA ALA A 85 -25.23 1.77 12.47
C ALA A 85 -26.44 2.26 11.67
N LEU A 86 -26.97 1.42 10.78
CA LEU A 86 -27.95 1.83 9.79
C LEU A 86 -29.24 2.36 10.44
N GLY A 87 -29.59 3.62 10.13
CA GLY A 87 -30.80 4.26 10.62
C GLY A 87 -30.79 4.64 12.11
N LYS A 88 -29.70 4.40 12.84
CA LYS A 88 -29.60 4.74 14.27
C LYS A 88 -29.12 6.19 14.47
N PRO A 89 -29.80 7.01 15.29
CA PRO A 89 -29.26 8.31 15.70
C PRO A 89 -28.11 8.11 16.70
N LEU A 90 -27.33 9.17 16.98
CA LEU A 90 -26.18 9.10 17.89
C LEU A 90 -26.51 8.43 19.25
N LEU A 91 -27.64 8.79 19.87
CA LEU A 91 -28.08 8.18 21.13
C LEU A 91 -28.25 6.65 21.00
N GLY A 92 -28.87 6.21 19.90
CA GLY A 92 -29.06 4.80 19.60
C GLY A 92 -27.73 4.08 19.40
N LEU A 93 -26.77 4.71 18.72
CA LEU A 93 -25.42 4.17 18.58
C LEU A 93 -24.73 4.00 19.94
N LEU A 94 -24.77 5.01 20.81
CA LEU A 94 -24.15 4.95 22.13
C LEU A 94 -24.74 3.81 22.99
N ASN A 95 -26.07 3.68 23.02
CA ASN A 95 -26.72 2.65 23.85
C ASN A 95 -26.67 1.23 23.28
N SER A 96 -26.35 1.07 21.99
CA SER A 96 -26.25 -0.24 21.31
C SER A 96 -24.82 -0.70 21.03
N LEU A 97 -23.80 -0.07 21.64
CA LEU A 97 -22.40 -0.50 21.49
C LEU A 97 -22.15 -1.95 21.92
N HIS A 98 -22.96 -2.48 22.84
CA HIS A 98 -22.91 -3.86 23.32
C HIS A 98 -23.21 -4.90 22.20
N GLU A 99 -23.89 -4.49 21.13
CA GLU A 99 -24.19 -5.34 19.96
C GLU A 99 -22.95 -5.65 19.11
N ILE A 100 -21.83 -4.95 19.33
CA ILE A 100 -20.56 -5.19 18.63
C ILE A 100 -19.63 -6.01 19.54
N PRO A 101 -19.56 -7.34 19.37
CA PRO A 101 -18.81 -8.21 20.27
C PRO A 101 -17.30 -7.92 20.26
N GLU A 102 -16.73 -7.56 19.10
CA GLU A 102 -15.29 -7.28 18.94
C GLU A 102 -14.86 -6.00 19.68
N LEU A 103 -15.81 -5.12 19.99
CA LEU A 103 -15.57 -3.86 20.69
C LEU A 103 -15.69 -4.04 22.22
N GLN A 104 -16.32 -5.11 22.71
CA GLN A 104 -16.53 -5.32 24.17
C GLN A 104 -15.23 -5.43 24.96
N GLY A 105 -14.19 -6.03 24.38
CA GLY A 105 -12.86 -6.09 25.01
C GLY A 105 -12.14 -4.74 25.12
N VAL A 106 -12.71 -3.67 24.56
CA VAL A 106 -12.11 -2.33 24.49
C VAL A 106 -12.91 -1.30 25.32
N ILE A 107 -14.24 -1.31 25.24
CA ILE A 107 -15.07 -0.22 25.80
C ILE A 107 -15.37 -0.42 27.30
N GLY A 108 -15.16 -1.61 27.83
CA GLY A 108 -15.55 -1.95 29.20
C GLY A 108 -17.07 -1.85 29.40
N ASP A 109 -17.49 -1.74 30.66
CA ASP A 109 -18.90 -1.62 31.00
C ASP A 109 -19.42 -0.21 30.64
N HIS A 110 -20.16 -0.11 29.53
CA HIS A 110 -20.71 1.14 29.04
C HIS A 110 -22.03 1.46 29.77
N SER A 111 -22.05 2.59 30.49
CA SER A 111 -23.27 3.09 31.13
C SER A 111 -24.26 3.65 30.11
N GLN A 112 -25.54 3.32 30.26
CA GLN A 112 -26.62 3.84 29.41
C GLN A 112 -26.64 5.38 29.44
N VAL A 113 -26.79 5.96 28.25
CA VAL A 113 -26.84 7.39 28.02
C VAL A 113 -28.30 7.84 27.95
N SER A 114 -28.64 8.88 28.71
CA SER A 114 -29.98 9.49 28.70
C SER A 114 -30.20 10.35 27.44
N ASN A 115 -31.46 10.62 27.10
CA ASN A 115 -31.84 11.49 25.98
C ASN A 115 -31.71 12.99 26.32
N ASP A 116 -30.63 13.37 27.02
CA ASP A 116 -30.32 14.77 27.31
C ASP A 116 -29.12 15.18 26.45
N PRO A 117 -29.12 16.35 25.81
CA PRO A 117 -28.03 16.77 24.93
C PRO A 117 -26.65 16.72 25.58
N ASP A 118 -26.55 17.10 26.86
CA ASP A 118 -25.27 17.08 27.58
C ASP A 118 -24.83 15.67 27.99
N SER A 119 -25.79 14.78 28.26
CA SER A 119 -25.55 13.36 28.50
C SER A 119 -25.02 12.68 27.24
N ILE A 120 -25.64 12.96 26.09
CA ILE A 120 -25.20 12.49 24.76
C ILE A 120 -23.78 12.99 24.46
N LYS A 121 -23.49 14.28 24.67
CA LYS A 121 -22.13 14.84 24.49
C LYS A 121 -21.12 14.15 25.41
N LYS A 122 -21.49 13.88 26.67
CA LYS A 122 -20.62 13.22 27.64
C LYS A 122 -20.33 11.78 27.24
N GLY A 123 -21.37 11.03 26.85
CA GLY A 123 -21.24 9.64 26.35
C GLY A 123 -20.38 9.57 25.09
N TYR A 124 -20.63 10.45 24.11
CA TYR A 124 -19.80 10.59 22.91
C TYR A 124 -18.32 10.86 23.25
N ARG A 125 -18.02 11.85 24.10
CA ARG A 125 -16.63 12.15 24.50
C ARG A 125 -15.96 10.99 25.23
N ALA A 126 -16.70 10.31 26.10
CA ALA A 126 -16.19 9.14 26.82
C ALA A 126 -15.83 8.02 25.84
N LEU A 127 -16.73 7.72 24.90
CA LEU A 127 -16.49 6.72 23.88
C LEU A 127 -15.27 7.07 23.01
N ILE A 128 -15.24 8.28 22.44
CA ILE A 128 -14.14 8.73 21.58
C ILE A 128 -12.79 8.64 22.31
N ARG A 129 -12.74 8.95 23.60
CA ARG A 129 -11.51 8.84 24.40
C ARG A 129 -10.98 7.40 24.47
N ILE A 130 -11.86 6.41 24.38
CA ILE A 130 -11.51 4.99 24.45
C ILE A 130 -11.17 4.46 23.04
N ILE A 131 -12.02 4.74 22.05
CA ILE A 131 -11.89 4.16 20.70
C ILE A 131 -10.99 4.97 19.75
N HIS A 132 -10.37 6.05 20.23
CA HIS A 132 -9.47 6.85 19.40
C HIS A 132 -8.29 5.99 18.87
N PRO A 133 -7.92 6.07 17.58
CA PRO A 133 -6.85 5.26 16.98
C PRO A 133 -5.52 5.37 17.74
N ASP A 134 -5.22 6.55 18.30
CA ASP A 134 -4.04 6.78 19.13
C ASP A 134 -3.95 5.87 20.37
N LYS A 135 -5.09 5.54 20.98
CA LYS A 135 -5.16 4.74 22.21
C LYS A 135 -5.10 3.24 21.94
N LEU A 136 -5.48 2.81 20.73
CA LEU A 136 -5.53 1.40 20.33
C LEU A 136 -4.29 0.91 19.60
N ARG A 137 -3.19 1.68 19.53
CA ARG A 137 -1.95 1.25 18.84
C ARG A 137 -1.41 -0.11 19.29
N ASN A 138 -1.62 -0.47 20.55
CA ASN A 138 -1.19 -1.74 21.15
C ASN A 138 -2.31 -2.79 21.23
N ALA A 139 -3.54 -2.46 20.81
CA ALA A 139 -4.66 -3.41 20.79
C ALA A 139 -4.49 -4.40 19.64
N SER A 140 -5.27 -5.49 19.63
CA SER A 140 -5.24 -6.44 18.52
C SER A 140 -5.65 -5.77 17.20
N VAL A 141 -5.19 -6.30 16.07
CA VAL A 141 -5.53 -5.76 14.74
C VAL A 141 -7.04 -5.70 14.53
N GLN A 142 -7.78 -6.72 14.96
CA GLN A 142 -9.24 -6.76 14.87
C GLN A 142 -9.89 -5.63 15.68
N GLN A 143 -9.43 -5.39 16.92
CA GLN A 143 -9.91 -4.30 17.77
C GLN A 143 -9.59 -2.93 17.17
N GLN A 144 -8.41 -2.75 16.59
CA GLN A 144 -8.05 -1.51 15.89
C GLN A 144 -8.97 -1.26 14.70
N LEU A 145 -9.23 -2.28 13.89
CA LEU A 145 -10.11 -2.18 12.72
C LEU A 145 -11.54 -1.81 13.14
N VAL A 146 -12.15 -2.57 14.05
CA VAL A 146 -13.53 -2.30 14.48
C VAL A 146 -13.66 -0.94 15.17
N ALA A 147 -12.70 -0.55 16.00
CA ALA A 147 -12.72 0.75 16.67
C ALA A 147 -12.61 1.92 15.67
N ASN A 148 -11.80 1.78 14.61
CA ASN A 148 -11.70 2.81 13.56
C ASN A 148 -13.01 2.96 12.77
N GLU A 149 -13.68 1.85 12.45
CA GLU A 149 -14.98 1.89 11.78
C GLU A 149 -16.05 2.56 12.67
N VAL A 150 -16.13 2.15 13.94
CA VAL A 150 -17.07 2.73 14.91
C VAL A 150 -16.78 4.20 15.17
N PHE A 151 -15.51 4.58 15.29
CA PHE A 151 -15.08 5.97 15.45
C PHE A 151 -15.59 6.84 14.29
N THR A 152 -15.47 6.35 13.06
CA THR A 152 -15.92 7.07 11.86
C THR A 152 -17.44 7.27 11.88
N VAL A 153 -18.20 6.19 12.11
CA VAL A 153 -19.67 6.22 12.17
C VAL A 153 -20.18 7.15 13.27
N VAL A 154 -19.63 7.03 14.47
CA VAL A 154 -20.06 7.82 15.63
C VAL A 154 -19.76 9.30 15.43
N ASN A 155 -18.62 9.65 14.83
CA ASN A 155 -18.30 11.03 14.49
C ASN A 155 -19.29 11.62 13.47
N GLN A 156 -19.62 10.86 12.42
CA GLN A 156 -20.63 11.28 11.44
C GLN A 156 -21.99 11.52 12.11
N ALA A 157 -22.41 10.62 13.00
CA ALA A 157 -23.66 10.78 13.75
C ALA A 157 -23.62 11.98 14.71
N PHE A 158 -22.46 12.26 15.33
CA PHE A 158 -22.26 13.44 16.18
C PHE A 158 -22.27 14.75 15.40
N ASP A 159 -21.71 14.76 14.19
CA ASP A 159 -21.80 15.91 13.29
C ASP A 159 -23.26 16.20 12.89
N GLY A 160 -24.06 15.15 12.63
CA GLY A 160 -25.51 15.30 12.43
C GLY A 160 -26.23 15.82 13.67
N PHE A 161 -25.88 15.32 14.87
CA PHE A 161 -26.45 15.77 16.14
C PHE A 161 -26.16 17.26 16.42
N LYS A 162 -24.95 17.74 16.12
CA LYS A 162 -24.58 19.16 16.24
C LYS A 162 -25.43 20.04 15.32
N GLN A 163 -25.64 19.60 14.08
CA GLN A 163 -26.43 20.34 13.08
C GLN A 163 -27.93 20.37 13.45
N ALA A 164 -28.44 19.33 14.10
CA ALA A 164 -29.84 19.23 14.53
C ALA A 164 -30.19 20.07 15.78
N GLY A 165 -29.30 20.95 16.25
CA GLY A 165 -29.56 21.83 17.40
C GLY A 165 -29.09 21.27 18.75
N GLY A 166 -28.30 20.19 18.79
CA GLY A 166 -27.71 19.66 20.03
C GLY A 166 -26.69 20.59 20.71
N LEU A 167 -26.40 21.74 20.11
CA LEU A 167 -25.52 22.81 20.62
C LEU A 167 -26.26 24.06 21.09
N SER A 168 -27.59 24.11 20.92
CA SER A 168 -28.43 25.24 21.35
C SER A 168 -28.64 25.29 22.86
#